data_AF-A0AAD4WHD7-F1
#
_entry.id   AF-A0AAD4WHD7-F1
#
_cell.length_a   1.000
_cell.length_b   1.000
_cell.length_c   1.000
_cell.angle_alpha   90.00
_cell.angle_beta   90.00
_cell.angle_gamma   90.00
#
_symmetry.space_group_name_H-M   'P 1'
#
loop_
_entity.id
_entity.type
_entity.pdbx_description
1 polymer ?
#
loop_
_entity_poly.entity_id
_entity_poly.type
_entity_poly.pdbx_seq_one_letter_code
_entity_poly.pdbx_strand_id
1 'polypeptide(L)'
;MSLVRKHYSIDVARDQCYKAKNLAKERIQGSIEEQYAKLWDYCEELKRKNSWNIGLVKTSLRGDDLVFEGLYICFAQLRKWFIEGCRTMVGFDGAFIKGQHPG
;
A
#
# COMPACT_ATOMS: atom_id res chain seq x y z
N MET A 1 8.30 13.91 26.96
CA MET A 1 6.86 13.79 26.61
C MET A 1 6.26 15.18 26.51
N SER A 2 5.77 15.60 25.34
CA SER A 2 5.07 16.89 25.20
C SER A 2 3.56 16.70 25.41
N LEU A 3 2.98 17.42 26.36
CA LEU A 3 1.53 17.45 26.60
C LEU A 3 0.82 18.32 25.55
N VAL A 4 -0.35 17.89 25.07
CA VAL A 4 -1.16 18.62 24.09
C VAL A 4 -2.39 19.18 24.79
N ARG A 5 -2.41 20.48 25.10
CA ARG A 5 -3.44 21.12 25.96
C ARG A 5 -4.38 22.10 25.26
N LYS A 6 -4.26 22.31 23.94
CA LYS A 6 -4.67 23.58 23.31
C LYS A 6 -6.18 23.88 23.19
N HIS A 7 -7.12 22.98 23.52
CA HIS A 7 -8.57 23.30 23.39
C HIS A 7 -9.51 22.55 24.35
N TYR A 8 -9.19 21.32 24.76
CA TYR A 8 -10.13 20.47 25.50
C TYR A 8 -9.86 20.43 27.02
N SER A 9 -8.86 21.15 27.52
CA SER A 9 -8.40 21.08 28.92
C SER A 9 -8.07 19.66 29.40
N ILE A 10 -7.70 18.77 28.47
CA ILE A 10 -7.26 17.40 28.76
C ILE A 10 -5.74 17.37 28.61
N ASP A 11 -5.04 16.88 29.64
CA ASP A 11 -3.60 16.68 29.60
C ASP A 11 -3.28 15.28 29.04
N VAL A 12 -3.12 15.21 27.73
CA VAL A 12 -2.77 13.97 27.01
C VAL A 12 -1.38 14.11 26.39
N ALA A 13 -0.55 13.08 26.52
CA ALA A 13 0.73 13.04 25.84
C ALA A 13 0.55 12.84 24.33
N ARG A 14 1.37 13.51 23.52
CA ARG A 14 1.34 13.36 22.05
C ARG A 14 1.39 11.89 21.60
N ASP A 15 2.16 11.07 22.30
CA ASP A 15 2.30 9.63 22.00
C ASP A 15 1.00 8.85 22.25
N GLN A 16 0.21 9.23 23.26
CA GLN A 16 -1.10 8.63 23.53
C GLN A 16 -2.08 8.99 22.40
N CYS A 17 -2.10 10.25 21.95
CA CYS A 17 -2.91 10.64 20.79
C CYS A 17 -2.50 9.89 19.53
N TYR A 18 -1.20 9.71 19.29
CA TYR A 18 -0.69 8.97 18.14
C TYR A 18 -1.13 7.50 18.17
N LYS A 19 -0.97 6.82 19.32
CA LYS A 19 -1.42 5.44 19.53
C LYS A 19 -2.93 5.29 19.34
N ALA A 20 -3.72 6.18 19.95
CA ALA A 20 -5.18 6.15 19.81
C ALA A 20 -5.62 6.34 18.35
N LYS A 21 -4.98 7.24 17.61
CA LYS A 21 -5.24 7.44 16.18
C LYS A 21 -4.90 6.19 15.37
N ASN A 22 -3.77 5.54 15.63
CA ASN A 22 -3.38 4.34 14.91
C ASN A 22 -4.34 3.18 15.19
N LEU A 23 -4.73 2.98 16.45
CA LEU A 23 -5.73 1.95 16.81
C LEU A 23 -7.08 2.19 16.15
N ALA A 24 -7.54 3.45 16.11
CA ALA A 24 -8.78 3.80 15.41
C ALA A 24 -8.67 3.52 13.90
N LYS A 25 -7.54 3.84 13.27
CA LYS A 25 -7.29 3.53 11.86
C LYS A 25 -7.31 2.03 11.59
N GLU A 26 -6.62 1.25 12.39
CA GLU A 26 -6.58 -0.22 12.27
C GLU A 26 -7.99 -0.81 12.37
N ARG A 27 -8.81 -0.34 13.33
CA ARG A 27 -10.21 -0.79 13.45
C ARG A 27 -11.09 -0.45 12.25
N ILE A 28 -10.83 0.67 11.56
CA ILE A 28 -11.65 1.13 10.42
C ILE A 28 -11.17 0.50 9.11
N GLN A 29 -9.85 0.48 8.90
CA GLN A 29 -9.23 0.10 7.62
C GLN A 29 -8.79 -1.37 7.57
N GLY A 30 -8.78 -2.03 8.72
CA GLY A 30 -8.17 -3.35 8.89
C GLY A 30 -6.67 -3.26 9.16
N SER A 31 -6.11 -4.40 9.54
CA SER A 31 -4.67 -4.56 9.75
C SER A 31 -3.91 -4.50 8.42
N ILE A 32 -2.59 -4.36 8.48
CA ILE A 32 -1.75 -4.34 7.27
C ILE A 32 -1.80 -5.73 6.59
N GLU A 33 -1.80 -6.80 7.38
CA GLU A 33 -1.91 -8.18 6.93
C GLU A 33 -3.23 -8.41 6.16
N GLU A 34 -4.35 -7.89 6.67
CA GLU A 34 -5.64 -7.93 5.99
C GLU A 34 -5.63 -7.15 4.67
N GLN A 35 -4.85 -6.07 4.56
CA GLN A 35 -4.68 -5.33 3.31
C GLN A 35 -3.84 -6.10 2.30
N TYR A 36 -2.75 -6.74 2.73
CA TYR A 36 -1.93 -7.60 1.86
C TYR A 36 -2.71 -8.82 1.35
N ALA A 37 -3.58 -9.41 2.19
CA ALA A 37 -4.44 -10.51 1.79
C ALA A 37 -5.38 -10.16 0.62
N LYS A 38 -5.78 -8.89 0.48
CA LYS A 38 -6.66 -8.41 -0.60
C LYS A 38 -5.96 -8.16 -1.93
N LEU A 39 -4.62 -8.28 -2.01
CA LEU A 39 -3.89 -7.97 -3.24
C LEU A 39 -4.27 -8.90 -4.41
N TRP A 40 -4.55 -10.17 -4.13
CA TRP A 40 -4.99 -11.13 -5.14
C TRP A 40 -6.37 -10.76 -5.67
N ASP A 41 -7.33 -10.53 -4.78
CA ASP A 41 -8.68 -10.09 -5.16
C ASP A 41 -8.63 -8.78 -5.96
N TYR A 42 -7.77 -7.85 -5.55
CA TYR A 42 -7.56 -6.61 -6.27
C TYR A 42 -7.01 -6.83 -7.69
N CYS A 43 -6.01 -7.70 -7.86
CA CYS A 43 -5.48 -8.05 -9.18
C CYS A 43 -6.55 -8.70 -10.08
N GLU A 44 -7.39 -9.56 -9.51
CA GLU A 44 -8.49 -10.18 -10.24
C GLU A 44 -9.58 -9.16 -10.60
N GLU A 45 -9.92 -8.22 -9.71
CA GLU A 45 -10.84 -7.14 -10.02
C GLU A 45 -10.31 -6.21 -11.13
N LEU A 46 -9.00 -5.95 -11.16
CA LEU A 46 -8.37 -5.21 -12.24
C LEU A 46 -8.51 -5.92 -13.59
N LYS A 47 -8.31 -7.25 -13.62
CA LYS A 47 -8.51 -8.06 -14.82
C LYS A 47 -9.99 -8.17 -15.20
N ARG A 48 -10.89 -8.28 -14.21
CA ARG A 48 -12.35 -8.32 -14.44
C ARG A 48 -12.84 -7.05 -15.14
N LYS A 49 -12.32 -5.89 -14.72
CA LYS A 49 -12.67 -4.59 -15.33
C LYS A 49 -12.14 -4.44 -16.75
N ASN A 50 -10.97 -5.01 -17.03
CA ASN A 50 -10.39 -5.10 -18.37
C ASN A 50 -9.36 -6.22 -18.38
N SER A 51 -9.62 -7.30 -19.11
CA SER A 51 -8.78 -8.50 -19.08
C SER A 51 -7.43 -8.35 -19.79
N TRP A 52 -7.16 -7.18 -20.38
CA TRP A 52 -5.84 -6.83 -20.91
C TRP A 52 -4.96 -6.15 -19.84
N ASN A 53 -5.52 -5.83 -18.67
CA ASN A 53 -4.73 -5.40 -17.51
C ASN A 53 -3.91 -6.58 -16.98
N ILE A 54 -2.74 -6.26 -16.44
CA ILE A 54 -1.83 -7.24 -15.83
C ILE A 54 -1.69 -6.86 -14.36
N GLY A 55 -1.99 -7.80 -13.47
CA GLY A 55 -1.70 -7.73 -12.04
C GLY A 55 -0.96 -8.99 -11.63
N LEU A 56 0.23 -8.82 -11.03
CA LEU A 56 1.09 -9.92 -10.57
C LEU A 56 1.52 -9.65 -9.14
N VAL A 57 1.22 -10.57 -8.25
CA VAL A 57 1.71 -10.57 -6.87
C VAL A 57 2.88 -11.56 -6.79
N LYS A 58 4.07 -11.07 -6.44
CA LYS A 58 5.25 -11.90 -6.23
C LYS A 58 5.36 -12.23 -4.75
N THR A 59 5.43 -13.53 -4.46
CA THR A 59 5.64 -14.05 -3.11
C THR A 59 6.72 -15.12 -3.12
N SER A 60 7.35 -15.34 -1.98
CA SER A 60 8.27 -16.46 -1.76
C SER A 60 7.95 -17.15 -0.44
N LEU A 61 8.25 -18.45 -0.36
CA LEU A 61 8.15 -19.20 0.89
C LEU A 61 9.43 -18.98 1.70
N ARG A 62 9.28 -18.60 2.96
CA ARG A 62 10.38 -18.56 3.94
C ARG A 62 10.01 -19.48 5.10
N GLY A 63 10.42 -20.75 4.99
CA GLY A 63 9.89 -21.81 5.84
C GLY A 63 8.44 -22.10 5.43
N ASP A 64 7.53 -22.07 6.40
CA ASP A 64 6.09 -22.27 6.19
C ASP A 64 5.33 -20.96 5.89
N ASP A 65 6.00 -19.80 6.02
CA ASP A 65 5.38 -18.49 5.83
C ASP A 65 5.49 -18.02 4.37
N LEU A 66 4.38 -17.53 3.82
CA LEU A 66 4.33 -16.87 2.51
C LEU A 66 4.66 -15.39 2.67
N VAL A 67 5.79 -14.96 2.11
CA VAL A 67 6.31 -13.59 2.24
C VAL A 67 6.09 -12.82 0.94
N PHE A 68 5.52 -11.62 1.06
CA PHE A 68 5.37 -10.70 -0.06
C PHE A 68 6.72 -10.12 -0.50
N GLU A 69 6.98 -10.16 -1.80
CA GLU A 69 8.20 -9.58 -2.39
C GLU A 69 7.91 -8.38 -3.30
N GLY A 70 6.73 -8.34 -3.92
CA GLY A 70 6.41 -7.25 -4.83
C GLY A 70 5.06 -7.39 -5.50
N LEU A 71 4.58 -6.25 -6.01
CA LEU A 71 3.35 -6.14 -6.78
C LEU A 71 3.67 -5.42 -8.08
N TYR A 72 3.30 -6.02 -9.20
CA TYR A 72 3.38 -5.39 -10.51
C TYR A 72 1.97 -5.21 -11.06
N ILE A 73 1.64 -3.97 -11.45
CA ILE A 73 0.37 -3.62 -12.09
C ILE A 73 0.67 -2.87 -13.38
N CYS A 74 0.12 -3.34 -14.50
CA CYS A 74 0.16 -2.67 -15.78
C CYS A 74 -1.26 -2.54 -16.36
N PHE A 75 -1.74 -1.30 -16.46
CA PHE A 75 -3.03 -1.02 -17.08
C PHE A 75 -2.90 -1.04 -18.60
N ALA A 76 -3.80 -1.77 -19.26
CA ALA A 76 -3.79 -1.95 -20.71
C ALA A 76 -3.81 -0.62 -21.47
N GLN A 77 -4.67 0.30 -21.04
CA GLN A 77 -4.77 1.62 -21.64
C GLN A 77 -3.45 2.39 -21.48
N LEU A 78 -2.88 2.45 -20.28
CA LEU A 78 -1.63 3.17 -20.05
C LEU A 78 -0.50 2.60 -20.92
N ARG A 79 -0.39 1.27 -21.03
CA ARG A 79 0.57 0.62 -21.93
C ARG A 79 0.35 1.02 -23.39
N LYS A 80 -0.90 0.98 -23.87
CA LYS A 80 -1.26 1.36 -25.24
C LYS A 80 -0.88 2.82 -25.54
N TRP A 81 -1.33 3.75 -24.69
CA TRP A 81 -1.04 5.18 -24.82
C TRP A 81 0.45 5.48 -24.75
N PHE A 82 1.20 4.71 -23.95
CA PHE A 82 2.65 4.85 -23.85
C PHE A 82 3.34 4.45 -25.16
N ILE A 83 2.98 3.30 -25.72
CA ILE A 83 3.53 2.79 -26.99
C ILE A 83 3.17 3.72 -28.16
N GLU A 84 1.91 4.15 -28.24
CA GLU A 84 1.43 5.03 -29.31
C GLU A 84 1.97 6.46 -29.20
N GLY A 85 2.20 6.94 -27.99
CA GLY A 85 2.65 8.31 -27.73
C GLY A 85 4.16 8.54 -27.88
N CYS A 86 4.96 7.50 -28.20
CA CYS A 86 6.43 7.57 -28.32
C CYS A 86 7.12 8.32 -27.16
N ARG A 87 6.61 8.18 -25.93
CA ARG A 87 7.14 8.93 -24.78
C ARG A 87 8.41 8.26 -24.26
N THR A 88 9.48 9.04 -24.08
CA THR A 88 10.71 8.57 -23.44
C THR A 88 10.40 8.04 -22.04
N MET A 89 10.83 6.82 -21.75
CA MET A 89 10.69 6.23 -20.42
C MET A 89 11.66 6.93 -19.46
N VAL A 90 11.14 7.59 -18.43
CA VAL A 90 11.94 8.06 -17.30
C VAL A 90 11.87 6.99 -16.22
N GLY A 91 12.98 6.26 -16.04
CA GLY A 91 13.15 5.39 -14.90
C GLY A 91 13.42 6.24 -13.66
N PHE A 92 12.52 6.18 -12.69
CA PHE A 92 12.81 6.68 -11.35
C PHE A 92 13.47 5.54 -10.58
N ASP A 93 14.64 5.80 -9.99
CA ASP A 93 15.25 4.85 -9.08
C ASP A 93 14.32 4.60 -7.88
N GLY A 94 14.44 3.41 -7.27
CA GLY A 94 13.55 2.91 -6.24
C GLY A 94 13.32 3.94 -5.14
N ALA A 95 12.06 4.30 -4.90
CA ALA A 95 11.70 5.15 -3.77
C ALA A 95 11.54 4.28 -2.52
N PHE A 96 12.34 4.54 -1.48
CA PHE A 96 12.13 3.92 -0.18
C PHE A 96 10.78 4.34 0.38
N ILE A 97 9.87 3.38 0.54
CA ILE A 97 8.55 3.64 1.09
C ILE A 97 8.70 3.86 2.60
N LYS A 98 8.28 5.03 3.10
CA LYS A 98 8.17 5.27 4.54
C LYS A 98 6.89 4.60 5.05
N GLY A 99 7.03 3.49 5.75
CA GLY A 99 5.92 2.74 6.34
C GLY A 99 6.40 1.77 7.40
N GLN A 100 5.48 1.01 8.00
CA GLN A 100 5.84 -0.07 8.92
C GLN A 100 6.63 -1.18 8.23
N HIS A 101 6.44 -1.34 6.92
CA HIS A 101 7.24 -2.19 6.05
C HIS A 101 7.96 -1.30 5.04
N PRO A 102 9.26 -0.99 5.25
CA PRO A 102 10.04 -0.31 4.25
C PRO A 102 10.24 -1.26 3.05
N GLY A 103 9.92 -0.75 1.86
CA GLY A 103 10.22 -1.40 0.58
C GLY A 103 11.62 -1.06 0.09
#